data_AF-A0A382GIU1-F1
#
_entry.id   AF-A0A382GIU1-F1
#
_cell.length_a   1.000
_cell.length_b   1.000
_cell.length_c   1.000
_cell.angle_alpha   90.00
_cell.angle_beta   90.00
_cell.angle_gamma   90.00
#
_symmetry.space_group_name_H-M   'P 1'
#
loop_
_entity.id
_entity.type
_entity.pdbx_description
1 polymer ?
#
loop_
_entity_poly.entity_id
_entity_poly.type
_entity_poly.pdbx_seq_one_letter_code
_entity_poly.pdbx_strand_id
1 'polypeptide(L)' 'MILITGGLGYLGGRIANHLIKANKTILLGTKNSEYNLPNELINSEVIQLNLLKTSDIEFACEGIT' A
#
# COMPACT_ATOMS: atom_id res chain seq x y z
N MET A 1 0.44 -7.53 8.71
CA MET A 1 0.36 -6.99 7.33
C MET A 1 0.69 -5.52 7.41
N ILE A 2 1.51 -4.97 6.52
CA ILE A 2 1.98 -3.58 6.63
C ILE A 2 1.26 -2.70 5.59
N LEU A 3 0.54 -1.68 6.06
CA LEU A 3 -0.03 -0.64 5.20
C LEU A 3 1.03 0.41 4.87
N ILE A 4 1.22 0.69 3.58
CA ILE A 4 2.09 1.77 3.09
C ILE A 4 1.23 2.79 2.34
N THR A 5 1.07 3.98 2.92
CA THR A 5 0.44 5.10 2.22
C THR A 5 1.38 5.67 1.16
N GLY A 6 0.83 6.12 0.02
CA GLY A 6 1.66 6.56 -1.10
C GLY A 6 2.55 5.44 -1.65
N GLY A 7 2.10 4.18 -1.52
CA GLY A 7 2.87 2.98 -1.87
C GLY A 7 3.27 2.87 -3.34
N LEU A 8 2.59 3.60 -4.22
CA LEU A 8 2.91 3.71 -5.65
C LEU A 8 3.79 4.93 -5.99
N GLY A 9 4.17 5.73 -4.98
CA GLY A 9 5.13 6.82 -5.12
C GLY A 9 6.57 6.34 -5.01
N TYR A 10 7.52 7.25 -5.21
CA TYR A 10 8.96 6.92 -5.23
C TYR A 10 9.45 6.24 -3.93
N LEU A 11 9.15 6.86 -2.78
CA LEU A 11 9.62 6.35 -1.49
C LEU A 11 8.82 5.12 -1.03
N GLY A 12 7.48 5.22 -1.08
CA GLY A 12 6.59 4.14 -0.68
C GLY A 12 6.85 2.85 -1.45
N GLY A 13 7.06 2.94 -2.77
CA GLY A 13 7.35 1.77 -3.61
C GLY A 13 8.69 1.12 -3.28
N ARG A 14 9.73 1.90 -2.96
CA ARG A 14 11.03 1.35 -2.53
C ARG A 14 10.95 0.64 -1.18
N ILE A 15 10.21 1.23 -0.24
CA ILE A 15 9.96 0.61 1.07
C ILE A 15 9.17 -0.70 0.88
N ALA A 16 8.11 -0.66 0.07
CA ALA A 16 7.30 -1.84 -0.26
C ALA A 16 8.15 -2.96 -0.88
N ASN A 17 8.92 -2.67 -1.94
CA ASN A 17 9.79 -3.63 -2.61
C ASN A 17 10.81 -4.26 -1.63
N HIS A 18 11.42 -3.44 -0.77
CA HIS A 18 12.35 -3.94 0.25
C HIS A 18 11.65 -4.91 1.23
N LEU A 19 10.46 -4.56 1.72
CA LEU A 19 9.73 -5.39 2.67
C LEU A 19 9.15 -6.66 2.03
N ILE A 20 8.71 -6.60 0.77
CA ILE A 20 8.31 -7.78 -0.02
C ILE A 20 9.48 -8.76 -0.10
N LYS A 21 10.69 -8.28 -0.41
CA LYS A 21 11.91 -9.12 -0.44
C LYS A 21 12.26 -9.71 0.93
N ALA A 22 11.82 -9.08 2.01
CA ALA A 22 11.93 -9.58 3.38
C ALA A 22 10.74 -10.48 3.79
N ASN A 23 9.96 -10.98 2.82
CA ASN A 23 8.78 -11.84 3.01
C ASN A 23 7.69 -11.21 3.91
N LYS A 24 7.51 -9.89 3.84
CA LYS A 24 6.41 -9.20 4.51
C LYS A 24 5.22 -9.04 3.56
N THR A 25 4.01 -9.25 4.08
CA THR A 25 2.76 -8.96 3.37
C THR A 25 2.49 -7.46 3.39
N ILE A 26 2.32 -6.86 2.21
CA ILE A 26 2.18 -5.42 2.02
C ILE A 26 0.81 -5.08 1.44
N LEU A 27 0.18 -4.04 2.01
CA LEU A 27 -0.99 -3.37 1.48
C LEU A 27 -0.59 -1.94 1.07
N LEU A 28 -0.78 -1.57 -0.20
CA LEU A 28 -0.47 -0.24 -0.74
C LEU A 28 -1.73 0.62 -0.76
N GLY A 29 -1.70 1.74 -0.06
CA GLY A 29 -2.75 2.76 -0.12
C GLY A 29 -2.50 3.74 -1.27
N THR A 30 -3.48 3.92 -2.15
CA THR A 30 -3.47 4.92 -3.23
C THR A 30 -4.77 5.71 -3.29
N LYS A 31 -4.69 7.00 -3.60
CA LYS A 31 -5.88 7.83 -3.85
C LYS A 31 -6.48 7.60 -5.24
N ASN A 32 -5.68 7.10 -6.18
CA ASN A 32 -6.07 6.95 -7.57
C ASN A 32 -6.81 5.63 -7.77
N SER A 33 -8.00 5.68 -8.35
CA SER A 33 -8.77 4.48 -8.74
C SER A 33 -8.13 3.74 -9.91
N GLU A 34 -7.48 4.47 -10.81
CA GLU A 34 -6.65 3.92 -11.89
C GLU A 34 -5.19 4.01 -11.48
N TYR A 35 -4.51 2.87 -11.44
CA TYR A 35 -3.10 2.79 -11.11
C TYR A 35 -2.39 1.76 -11.98
N ASN A 36 -1.10 2.00 -12.20
CA ASN A 36 -0.19 1.03 -12.79
C ASN A 36 0.66 0.44 -11.67
N LEU A 37 0.56 -0.87 -11.45
CA LEU A 37 1.35 -1.57 -10.45
C LEU A 37 2.66 -2.05 -11.09
N PRO A 38 3.84 -1.52 -10.68
CA PRO A 38 5.11 -2.01 -11.17
C PRO A 38 5.32 -3.49 -10.83
N ASN A 39 6.00 -4.23 -11.71
CA ASN A 39 6.30 -5.66 -11.50
C ASN A 39 6.99 -5.95 -10.16
N GLU A 40 7.79 -5.02 -9.65
CA GLU A 40 8.48 -5.13 -8.35
C GLU A 40 7.52 -5.18 -7.16
N LEU A 41 6.28 -4.71 -7.34
CA LEU A 41 5.24 -4.63 -6.31
C LEU A 41 4.11 -5.64 -6.56
N ILE A 42 4.27 -6.59 -7.49
CA ILE A 42 3.20 -7.53 -7.87
C ILE A 42 2.72 -8.43 -6.71
N ASN A 43 3.54 -8.61 -5.69
CA ASN A 43 3.22 -9.38 -4.48
C ASN A 43 2.62 -8.52 -3.36
N SER A 44 2.12 -7.33 -3.68
CA SER A 44 1.39 -6.47 -2.74
C SER A 44 -0.08 -6.38 -3.10
N GLU A 45 -0.91 -6.21 -2.08
CA GLU A 45 -2.32 -5.84 -2.25
C GLU A 45 -2.43 -4.32 -2.40
N VAL A 46 -3.48 -3.84 -3.07
CA VAL A 46 -3.71 -2.40 -3.28
C VAL A 46 -5.11 -2.05 -2.82
N ILE A 47 -5.22 -0.99 -2.03
CA ILE A 47 -6.49 -0.44 -1.57
C ILE A 47 -6.62 1.03 -1.97
N GLN A 48 -7.83 1.41 -2.38
CA GLN A 48 -8.17 2.81 -2.57
C GLN A 48 -8.35 3.47 -1.20
N LEU A 49 -7.57 4.51 -0.94
CA LEU A 49 -7.49 5.17 0.36
C LEU A 49 -7.45 6.69 0.19
N ASN A 50 -8.49 7.37 0.67
CA ASN A 50 -8.46 8.82 0.83
C ASN A 50 -8.00 9.17 2.25
N LEU A 51 -6.76 9.67 2.37
CA LEU A 51 -6.17 10.07 3.66
C LEU A 51 -6.88 11.26 4.34
N LEU A 52 -7.76 11.98 3.63
CA LEU A 52 -8.56 13.05 4.22
C LEU A 52 -9.90 12.54 4.77
N LYS A 53 -10.21 11.26 4.58
CA LYS A 53 -11.45 10.63 5.04
C LYS A 53 -11.11 9.58 6.11
N THR A 54 -11.36 9.93 7.37
CA THR A 54 -11.00 9.10 8.53
C THR A 54 -11.52 7.67 8.43
N SER A 55 -12.76 7.48 7.97
CA SER A 55 -13.34 6.14 7.81
C SER A 55 -12.55 5.25 6.85
N ASP A 56 -11.93 5.83 5.82
CA ASP A 56 -11.13 5.06 4.86
C ASP A 56 -9.80 4.61 5.52
N ILE A 57 -9.23 5.45 6.38
CA ILE A 57 -8.03 5.10 7.16
C ILE A 57 -8.36 3.99 8.16
N GLU A 58 -9.46 4.12 8.91
CA GLU A 58 -9.90 3.11 9.88
C GLU A 58 -10.11 1.76 9.20
N PHE A 59 -10.81 1.75 8.06
CA PHE A 59 -11.02 0.54 7.26
C PHE A 59 -9.71 -0.04 6.73
N ALA A 60 -8.81 0.78 6.17
CA ALA A 60 -7.53 0.30 5.65
C ALA A 60 -6.57 -0.22 6.74
N CYS A 61 -6.76 0.21 8.00
CA CYS A 61 -5.99 -0.26 9.14
C CYS A 61 -6.57 -1.53 9.78
N GLU A 62 -7.76 -1.99 9.38
CA GLU A 62 -8.36 -3.20 9.92
C GLU A 62 -7.50 -4.43 9.59
N GLY A 63 -7.03 -5.15 10.61
CA GLY A 63 -6.18 -6.33 10.44
C GLY A 63 -4.68 -6.05 10.14
N ILE A 64 -4.27 -4.78 10.07
CA ILE A 64 -2.86 -4.39 9.96
C ILE A 64 -2.13 -4.71 11.28
N THR A 65 -0.94 -5.29 11.17
CA THR A 65 -0.14 -5.91 12.28
C THR A 65 1.33 -5.70 12.07
#